data_AF-A0A8S4RVR0-F1
#
_entry.id   AF-A0A8S4RVR0-F1
#
_cell.length_a   1.000
_cell.length_b   1.000
_cell.length_c   1.000
_cell.angle_alpha   90.00
_cell.angle_beta   90.00
_cell.angle_gamma   90.00
#
_symmetry.space_group_name_H-M   'P 1'
#
loop_
_entity.id
_entity.type
_entity.pdbx_description
1 polymer ?
#
loop_
_entity_poly.entity_id
_entity_poly.type
_entity_poly.pdbx_seq_one_letter_code
_entity_poly.pdbx_strand_id
1 'polypeptide(L)'
;MIDRSPLPNARSPLFSAMAQTTPTVLDILLVRGSLRENADAVNRNVTARLKTRWRNNANIVSTDFFLGSDVTDVSIALSVERSNRL
;
A
#
# COMPACT_ATOMS: atom_id res chain seq x y z
N MET A 1 -5.41 0.80 6.25
CA MET A 1 -6.00 -0.19 7.17
C MET A 1 -6.10 -1.49 6.37
N ILE A 2 -5.65 -2.62 6.92
CA ILE A 2 -5.94 -3.92 6.30
C ILE A 2 -7.27 -4.38 6.90
N ASP A 3 -8.33 -4.28 6.11
CA ASP A 3 -9.65 -4.73 6.53
C ASP A 3 -9.84 -6.22 6.18
N ARG A 4 -10.72 -6.89 6.93
CA ARG A 4 -10.98 -8.33 6.89
C ARG A 4 -11.18 -8.82 5.45
N SER A 5 -10.78 -10.07 5.19
CA SER A 5 -10.98 -10.65 3.86
C SER A 5 -12.47 -10.67 3.50
N PRO A 6 -12.85 -10.29 2.28
CA PRO A 6 -14.24 -10.31 1.83
C PRO A 6 -14.83 -11.73 1.74
N LEU A 7 -14.00 -12.77 1.82
CA LEU A 7 -14.39 -14.17 1.82
C LEU A 7 -13.96 -14.82 3.16
N PRO A 8 -14.90 -15.05 4.11
CA PRO A 8 -14.59 -15.60 5.43
C PRO A 8 -13.88 -16.97 5.41
N ASN A 9 -14.07 -17.74 4.33
CA ASN A 9 -13.55 -19.10 4.15
C ASN A 9 -12.44 -19.19 3.10
N ALA A 10 -11.86 -18.07 2.67
CA ALA A 10 -10.74 -18.09 1.73
C ALA A 10 -9.53 -18.77 2.38
N ARG A 11 -8.99 -19.81 1.73
CA ARG A 11 -7.72 -20.46 2.14
C ARG A 11 -6.56 -19.46 2.23
N SER A 12 -6.63 -18.40 1.44
CA SER A 12 -5.71 -17.26 1.49
C SER A 12 -6.52 -15.96 1.52
N PRO A 13 -6.76 -15.36 2.70
CA PRO A 13 -7.49 -14.11 2.80
C PRO A 13 -6.82 -13.01 1.97
N LEU A 14 -7.58 -12.34 1.11
CA LEU A 14 -7.11 -11.21 0.31
C LEU A 14 -7.08 -9.94 1.18
N PHE A 15 -5.90 -9.34 1.30
CA PHE A 15 -5.61 -8.17 2.11
C PHE A 15 -4.80 -7.17 1.29
N SER A 16 -5.35 -5.95 1.14
CA SER A 16 -4.71 -4.88 0.39
C SER A 16 -3.94 -3.93 1.30
N ALA A 17 -2.66 -3.72 1.01
CA ALA A 17 -1.92 -2.55 1.48
C ALA A 17 -2.21 -1.38 0.53
N MET A 18 -3.16 -0.54 0.93
CA MET A 18 -3.62 0.59 0.13
C MET A 18 -3.06 1.91 0.64
N ALA A 19 -2.40 2.64 -0.25
CA ALA A 19 -2.05 4.04 -0.09
C ALA A 19 -3.04 4.87 -0.89
N GLN A 20 -3.94 5.55 -0.17
CA GLN A 20 -4.99 6.37 -0.74
C GLN A 20 -4.78 7.80 -0.26
N THR A 21 -4.64 8.72 -1.20
CA THR A 21 -4.74 10.15 -0.90
C THR A 21 -6.18 10.56 -1.19
N THR A 22 -6.96 10.94 -0.17
CA THR A 22 -8.30 11.55 -0.36
C THR A 22 -8.25 13.03 -0.03
N PRO A 23 -7.61 13.86 -0.88
CA PRO A 23 -7.69 15.30 -0.70
C PRO A 23 -9.13 15.72 -0.98
N THR A 24 -9.71 16.53 -0.12
CA THR A 24 -10.99 17.18 -0.37
C THR A 24 -10.84 18.26 -1.43
N VAL A 25 -11.94 18.74 -2.02
CA VAL A 25 -11.91 19.86 -2.97
C VAL A 25 -11.23 21.09 -2.35
N LEU A 26 -11.47 21.33 -1.05
CA LEU A 26 -10.81 22.41 -0.31
C LEU A 26 -9.32 22.13 -0.13
N ASP A 27 -8.90 20.89 0.10
CA ASP A 27 -7.46 20.56 0.16
C ASP A 27 -6.78 20.81 -1.19
N ILE A 28 -7.44 20.50 -2.30
CA ILE A 28 -6.89 20.76 -3.64
C ILE A 28 -6.79 22.26 -3.92
N LEU A 29 -7.79 23.04 -3.48
CA LEU A 29 -7.87 24.48 -3.75
C LEU A 29 -7.07 25.35 -2.76
N LEU A 30 -6.89 24.89 -1.51
CA LEU A 30 -6.26 25.65 -0.42
C LEU A 30 -4.86 25.15 -0.04
N VAL A 31 -4.54 23.87 -0.24
CA VAL A 31 -3.19 23.34 0.02
C VAL A 31 -2.32 23.60 -1.20
N ARG A 32 -1.29 24.44 -1.01
CA ARG A 32 -0.26 24.74 -2.02
C ARG A 32 0.77 23.61 -2.16
N GLY A 33 0.31 22.38 -2.40
CA GLY A 33 1.16 21.20 -2.59
C GLY A 33 0.66 20.33 -3.74
N SER A 34 1.57 19.65 -4.44
CA SER A 34 1.16 18.78 -5.54
C SER A 34 0.48 17.50 -5.01
N LEU A 35 -0.52 16.99 -5.74
CA LEU A 35 -1.13 15.69 -5.44
C LEU A 35 -0.09 14.57 -5.36
N ARG A 36 1.01 14.71 -6.10
CA ARG A 36 2.15 13.79 -6.11
C ARG A 36 2.91 13.80 -4.78
N GLU A 37 3.18 14.96 -4.20
CA GLU A 37 3.85 15.06 -2.90
C GLU A 37 2.98 14.51 -1.77
N ASN A 38 1.68 14.80 -1.81
CA ASN A 38 0.74 14.25 -0.84
C ASN A 38 0.67 12.72 -0.93
N ALA A 39 0.60 12.19 -2.15
CA ALA A 39 0.65 10.75 -2.38
C ALA A 39 1.98 10.15 -1.93
N ASP A 40 3.12 10.79 -2.20
CA ASP A 40 4.43 10.30 -1.75
C ASP A 40 4.51 10.18 -0.22
N ALA A 41 4.00 11.18 0.51
CA ALA A 41 3.95 11.14 1.97
C ALA A 41 3.09 9.97 2.52
N VAL A 42 1.95 9.69 1.89
CA VAL A 42 1.09 8.55 2.26
C VAL A 42 1.74 7.23 1.86
N ASN A 43 2.29 7.16 0.65
CA ASN A 43 2.96 5.98 0.10
C ASN A 43 4.11 5.54 0.98
N ARG A 44 4.99 6.46 1.44
CA ARG A 44 6.11 6.12 2.34
C ARG A 44 5.64 5.42 3.62
N ASN A 45 4.54 5.90 4.20
CA ASN A 45 3.95 5.29 5.40
C ASN A 45 3.39 3.90 5.12
N VAL A 46 2.72 3.71 3.98
CA VAL A 46 2.20 2.41 3.57
C VAL A 46 3.32 1.44 3.24
N THR A 47 4.34 1.85 2.50
CA THR A 47 5.55 1.06 2.21
C THR A 47 6.26 0.64 3.50
N ALA A 48 6.42 1.54 4.47
CA ALA A 48 7.02 1.20 5.77
C ALA A 48 6.19 0.16 6.54
N ARG A 49 4.86 0.28 6.52
CA ARG A 49 3.96 -0.70 7.14
C ARG A 49 3.94 -2.03 6.39
N LEU A 50 4.06 -2.01 5.06
CA LEU A 50 4.21 -3.20 4.22
C LEU A 50 5.50 -3.96 4.54
N LYS A 51 6.63 -3.26 4.64
CA LYS A 51 7.93 -3.85 5.02
C LYS A 51 7.91 -4.50 6.41
N THR A 52 7.11 -3.96 7.33
CA THR A 52 7.10 -4.37 8.74
C THR A 52 5.87 -5.20 9.10
N ARG A 53 4.78 -4.54 9.50
CA ARG A 53 3.62 -5.17 10.14
C ARG A 53 2.76 -5.98 9.17
N TRP A 54 2.67 -5.55 7.92
CA TRP A 54 1.75 -6.11 6.94
C TRP A 54 2.40 -7.17 6.05
N ARG A 55 3.70 -7.41 6.22
CA ARG A 55 4.52 -8.29 5.36
C ARG A 55 4.02 -9.74 5.29
N ASN A 56 3.28 -10.21 6.28
CA ASN A 56 2.77 -11.60 6.32
C ASN A 56 1.32 -11.71 5.82
N ASN A 57 0.61 -10.59 5.70
CA ASN A 57 -0.83 -10.57 5.49
C ASN A 57 -1.19 -9.94 4.14
N ALA A 58 -0.54 -8.84 3.75
CA ALA A 58 -0.84 -8.14 2.51
C ALA A 58 -0.42 -8.99 1.29
N ASN A 59 -1.35 -9.20 0.36
CA ASN A 59 -1.13 -9.87 -0.93
C ASN A 59 -1.57 -9.03 -2.12
N ILE A 60 -2.21 -7.88 -1.87
CA ILE A 60 -2.52 -6.87 -2.86
C ILE A 60 -1.85 -5.56 -2.41
N VAL A 61 -1.30 -4.81 -3.36
CA VAL A 61 -0.73 -3.48 -3.11
C VAL A 61 -1.37 -2.49 -4.09
N SER A 62 -1.87 -1.39 -3.56
CA SER A 62 -2.54 -0.34 -4.34
C SER A 62 -2.02 1.02 -3.89
N THR A 63 -1.56 1.85 -4.84
CA THR A 63 -0.86 3.11 -4.55
C THR A 63 -1.11 4.12 -5.66
N ASP A 64 -1.28 5.38 -5.28
CA ASP A 64 -1.28 6.52 -6.20
C ASP A 64 0.17 6.86 -6.59
N PHE A 65 0.45 7.15 -7.86
CA PHE A 65 1.81 7.50 -8.34
C PHE A 65 2.89 6.49 -7.93
N PHE A 66 2.78 5.24 -8.40
CA PHE A 66 3.67 4.12 -8.04
C PHE A 66 5.18 4.31 -8.36
N LEU A 67 5.55 5.31 -9.18
CA LEU A 67 6.95 5.62 -9.47
C LEU A 67 7.56 6.43 -8.32
N GLY A 68 8.55 5.85 -7.64
CA GLY A 68 9.36 6.52 -6.61
C GLY A 68 9.04 6.16 -5.14
N SER A 69 8.05 5.29 -4.89
CA SER A 69 7.62 4.93 -3.52
C SER A 69 8.21 3.63 -2.96
N ASP A 70 9.14 2.99 -3.68
CA ASP A 70 9.72 1.65 -3.45
C ASP A 70 8.71 0.50 -3.29
N VAL A 71 7.40 0.79 -3.31
CA VAL A 71 6.37 -0.17 -2.88
C VAL A 71 6.28 -1.36 -3.83
N THR A 72 6.53 -1.13 -5.12
CA THR A 72 6.59 -2.18 -6.14
C THR A 72 7.73 -3.14 -5.89
N ASP A 73 8.95 -2.62 -5.68
CA ASP A 73 10.15 -3.45 -5.44
C ASP A 73 10.01 -4.26 -4.15
N VAL A 74 9.46 -3.66 -3.10
CA VAL A 74 9.14 -4.34 -1.84
C VAL A 74 8.14 -5.47 -2.05
N SER A 75 7.13 -5.24 -2.87
CA SER A 75 6.10 -6.26 -3.17
C SER A 75 6.69 -7.45 -3.93
N ILE A 76 7.60 -7.19 -4.87
CA ILE A 76 8.33 -8.23 -5.60
C ILE A 76 9.24 -9.00 -4.64
N ALA A 77 10.03 -8.31 -3.82
CA ALA A 77 10.94 -8.94 -2.85
C ALA A 77 10.20 -9.84 -1.85
N LEU A 78 9.06 -9.36 -1.31
CA LEU A 78 8.22 -10.16 -0.41
C LEU A 78 7.63 -11.39 -1.11
N SER A 79 7.28 -11.28 -2.39
CA SER A 79 6.76 -12.41 -3.18
C SER A 79 7.84 -13.47 -3.41
N VAL A 80 9.07 -13.05 -3.74
CA VAL A 80 10.22 -13.96 -3.88
C VAL A 80 10.57 -14.61 -2.53
N GLU A 81 10.62 -13.83 -1.44
CA GLU A 81 10.87 -14.35 -0.08
C GLU A 81 9.85 -15.41 0.31
N ARG A 82 8.56 -15.19 0.01
CA ARG A 82 7.49 -16.16 0.26
C ARG A 82 7.65 -17.42 -0.59
N SER A 83 8.00 -17.28 -1.85
CA SER A 83 8.22 -18.42 -2.75
C SER A 83 9.37 -19.32 -2.29
N ASN A 84 10.44 -18.74 -1.72
CA ASN A 84 11.59 -19.49 -1.23
C ASN A 84 11.34 -20.22 0.11
N ARG A 85 10.21 -19.95 0.78
CA ARG A 85 9.81 -20.61 2.03
C ARG A 85 8.84 -21.78 1.83
N LEU A 86 8.37 -21.96 0.59
CA LEU A 86 7.50 -23.07 0.17
C LEU A 86 8.37 -24.25 -0.30
#